data_AF-A0A434WY81-F1
#
_entry.id   AF-A0A434WY81-F1
#
_cell.length_a   1.000
_cell.length_b   1.000
_cell.length_c   1.000
_cell.angle_alpha   90.00
_cell.angle_beta   90.00
_cell.angle_gamma   90.00
#
_symmetry.space_group_name_H-M   'P 1'
#
loop_
_entity.id
_entity.type
_entity.pdbx_description
1 polymer ?
#
loop_
_entity_poly.entity_id
_entity_poly.type
_entity_poly.pdbx_seq_one_letter_code
_entity_poly.pdbx_strand_id
1 'polypeptide(L)'
;MRWHFGIRLLHWLTVIALAAQIAIAFGPMDGPGMATMNWLPLHMSIGVTILAIIVLRLCWRIFTRAPVRQASRPMRFATAFFHMFLYVAILAVLITGWLGYRPMPFMPPARLFGNLPVPLAPSVSALSARGFALIHAKLVWVLLGLAGVHILAALVHFVLLRDGVMRSMFFSRSNTASRE
;
A
#
# COMPACT_ATOMS: atom_id res chain seq x y z
N MET A 1 13.57 -19.87 7.05
CA MET A 1 13.63 -19.66 5.58
C MET A 1 13.12 -18.26 5.24
N ARG A 2 13.66 -17.62 4.19
CA ARG A 2 13.29 -16.25 3.78
C ARG A 2 12.28 -16.27 2.62
N TRP A 3 11.53 -15.18 2.47
CA TRP A 3 10.69 -15.00 1.29
C TRP A 3 11.53 -14.79 0.03
N HIS A 4 10.95 -15.14 -1.12
CA HIS A 4 11.55 -14.87 -2.42
C HIS A 4 11.96 -13.38 -2.52
N PHE A 5 13.10 -13.10 -3.16
CA PHE A 5 13.64 -11.73 -3.26
C PHE A 5 12.61 -10.75 -3.84
N GLY A 6 11.92 -11.13 -4.92
CA GLY A 6 10.87 -10.30 -5.53
C GLY A 6 9.76 -9.90 -4.56
N ILE A 7 9.28 -10.81 -3.69
CA ILE A 7 8.27 -10.48 -2.69
C ILE A 7 8.78 -9.47 -1.67
N ARG A 8 10.03 -9.64 -1.21
CA ARG A 8 10.65 -8.72 -0.26
C ARG A 8 10.82 -7.33 -0.87
N LEU A 9 11.33 -7.26 -2.10
CA LEU A 9 11.49 -6.01 -2.84
C LEU A 9 10.15 -5.30 -2.99
N LEU A 10 9.13 -5.98 -3.52
CA LEU A 10 7.80 -5.38 -3.73
C LEU A 10 7.15 -4.97 -2.41
N HIS A 11 7.35 -5.72 -1.32
CA HIS A 11 6.87 -5.33 0.01
C HIS A 11 7.49 -4.01 0.48
N TRP A 12 8.83 -3.90 0.44
CA TRP A 12 9.50 -2.66 0.87
C TRP A 12 9.23 -1.47 -0.04
N LEU A 13 9.10 -1.70 -1.36
CA LEU A 13 8.62 -0.67 -2.28
C LEU A 13 7.19 -0.21 -1.95
N THR A 14 6.31 -1.13 -1.54
CA THR A 14 4.96 -0.77 -1.07
C THR A 14 5.04 0.11 0.18
N VAL A 15 5.89 -0.25 1.14
CA VAL A 15 6.06 0.53 2.39
C VAL A 15 6.56 1.93 2.10
N ILE A 16 7.59 2.08 1.25
CA ILE A 16 8.15 3.39 0.87
C ILE A 16 7.10 4.21 0.11
N ALA A 17 6.38 3.61 -0.84
CA ALA A 17 5.37 4.32 -1.62
C ALA A 17 4.18 4.76 -0.74
N LEU A 18 3.72 3.93 0.19
CA LEU A 18 2.68 4.30 1.15
C LEU A 18 3.15 5.42 2.09
N ALA A 19 4.40 5.36 2.57
CA ALA A 19 4.97 6.43 3.40
C ALA A 19 5.02 7.76 2.64
N ALA A 20 5.44 7.75 1.37
CA ALA A 20 5.41 8.93 0.51
C ALA A 20 3.97 9.45 0.29
N GLN A 21 3.01 8.55 0.07
CA GLN A 21 1.59 8.90 -0.08
C GLN A 21 1.05 9.63 1.15
N ILE A 22 1.36 9.12 2.35
CA ILE A 22 0.96 9.72 3.62
C ILE A 22 1.64 11.08 3.80
N ALA A 23 2.95 11.16 3.56
CA ALA A 23 3.71 12.40 3.69
C ALA A 23 3.18 13.52 2.79
N ILE A 24 2.78 13.18 1.55
CA ILE A 24 2.18 14.14 0.63
C ILE A 24 0.77 14.52 1.06
N ALA A 25 -0.05 13.54 1.43
CA ALA A 25 -1.46 13.75 1.80
C ALA A 25 -1.62 14.61 3.06
N PHE A 26 -0.85 14.34 4.11
CA PHE A 26 -0.91 15.06 5.39
C PHE A 26 0.10 16.20 5.52
N GLY A 27 0.92 16.43 4.48
CA GLY A 27 1.84 17.54 4.42
C GLY A 27 1.36 18.58 3.40
N PRO A 28 1.97 18.65 2.22
CA PRO A 28 1.68 19.70 1.26
C PRO A 28 0.24 19.73 0.74
N MET A 29 -0.48 18.60 0.66
CA MET A 29 -1.88 18.59 0.18
C MET A 29 -2.87 19.18 1.19
N ASP A 30 -2.55 19.14 2.48
CA ASP A 30 -3.36 19.71 3.57
C ASP A 30 -3.10 21.21 3.77
N GLY A 31 -2.33 21.81 2.86
CA GLY A 31 -2.05 23.25 2.85
C GLY A 31 -3.23 24.10 2.37
N PRO A 32 -3.17 25.43 2.57
CA PRO A 32 -4.26 26.33 2.22
C PRO A 32 -4.46 26.51 0.71
N GLY A 33 -5.64 26.98 0.32
CA GLY A 33 -5.96 27.40 -1.04
C GLY A 33 -5.89 26.25 -2.05
N MET A 34 -5.00 26.38 -3.04
CA MET A 34 -4.88 25.43 -4.17
C MET A 34 -3.91 24.27 -3.90
N ALA A 35 -3.41 24.13 -2.67
CA ALA A 35 -2.36 23.16 -2.36
C ALA A 35 -2.76 21.72 -2.73
N THR A 36 -3.98 21.29 -2.36
CA THR A 36 -4.48 19.96 -2.73
C THR A 36 -4.44 19.74 -4.24
N MET A 37 -4.84 20.72 -5.06
CA MET A 37 -4.87 20.58 -6.52
C MET A 37 -3.47 20.58 -7.15
N ASN A 38 -2.55 21.37 -6.61
CA ASN A 38 -1.17 21.42 -7.09
C ASN A 38 -0.43 20.09 -6.86
N TRP A 39 -0.74 19.41 -5.76
CA TRP A 39 -0.09 18.16 -5.37
C TRP A 39 -0.86 16.90 -5.78
N LEU A 40 -2.13 17.05 -6.20
CA LEU A 40 -2.96 15.94 -6.67
C LEU A 40 -2.32 15.12 -7.81
N PRO A 41 -1.66 15.71 -8.84
CA PRO A 41 -1.01 14.93 -9.88
C PRO A 41 0.05 13.97 -9.33
N LEU A 42 0.88 14.43 -8.38
CA LEU A 42 1.89 13.60 -7.74
C LEU A 42 1.25 12.51 -6.87
N HIS A 43 0.23 12.87 -6.08
CA HIS A 43 -0.53 11.94 -5.25
C HIS A 43 -1.18 10.82 -6.08
N MET A 44 -1.79 11.14 -7.22
CA MET A 44 -2.38 10.16 -8.13
C MET A 44 -1.31 9.29 -8.79
N SER A 45 -0.16 9.87 -9.15
CA SER A 45 0.96 9.13 -9.75
C SER A 45 1.49 8.06 -8.80
N ILE A 46 1.72 8.41 -7.54
CA ILE A 46 2.16 7.45 -6.51
C ILE A 46 1.06 6.42 -6.22
N GLY A 47 -0.21 6.83 -6.19
CA GLY A 47 -1.34 5.90 -6.08
C GLY A 47 -1.35 4.84 -7.18
N VAL A 48 -1.17 5.24 -8.44
CA VAL A 48 -1.07 4.30 -9.58
C VAL A 48 0.18 3.41 -9.47
N THR A 49 1.31 3.94 -9.00
CA THR A 49 2.50 3.14 -8.71
C THR A 49 2.24 2.08 -7.64
N ILE A 50 1.53 2.43 -6.55
CA ILE A 50 1.15 1.48 -5.50
C ILE A 50 0.24 0.38 -6.07
N LEU A 51 -0.73 0.74 -6.92
CA LEU A 51 -1.59 -0.23 -7.60
C LEU A 51 -0.75 -1.24 -8.40
N ALA A 52 0.19 -0.76 -9.22
CA ALA A 52 1.06 -1.62 -10.01
C ALA A 52 1.92 -2.55 -9.14
N ILE A 53 2.51 -2.02 -8.05
CA ILE A 53 3.31 -2.81 -7.10
C ILE A 53 2.45 -3.90 -6.45
N ILE A 54 1.23 -3.58 -6.00
CA ILE A 54 0.33 -4.53 -5.35
C ILE A 54 -0.10 -5.64 -6.32
N VAL A 55 -0.49 -5.30 -7.55
CA VAL A 55 -0.84 -6.28 -8.58
C VAL A 55 0.35 -7.22 -8.83
N LEU A 56 1.53 -6.66 -9.07
CA LEU A 56 2.73 -7.45 -9.30
C LEU A 56 3.06 -8.34 -8.09
N ARG A 57 2.88 -7.82 -6.86
CA ARG A 57 3.11 -8.58 -5.62
C ARG A 57 2.12 -9.73 -5.48
N LEU A 58 0.85 -9.54 -5.82
CA LEU A 58 -0.16 -10.59 -5.80
C LEU A 58 0.13 -11.66 -6.86
N CYS A 59 0.46 -11.26 -8.09
CA CYS A 59 0.90 -12.18 -9.14
C CYS A 59 2.12 -13.00 -8.66
N TRP A 60 3.15 -12.34 -8.15
CA TRP A 60 4.36 -13.02 -7.68
C TRP A 60 4.08 -14.01 -6.53
N ARG A 61 3.12 -13.67 -5.65
CA ARG A 61 2.71 -14.52 -4.54
C ARG A 61 2.00 -15.79 -5.01
N ILE A 62 1.29 -15.77 -6.13
CA ILE A 62 0.68 -16.97 -6.72
C ILE A 62 1.77 -17.96 -7.18
N PHE A 63 2.89 -17.45 -7.71
CA PHE A 63 3.98 -18.28 -8.23
C PHE A 63 5.06 -18.63 -7.20
N THR A 64 4.99 -18.13 -5.96
CA THR A 64 6.03 -18.37 -4.95
C THR A 64 5.48 -19.02 -3.69
N ARG A 65 6.20 -20.03 -3.19
CA ARG A 65 5.83 -20.73 -1.97
C ARG A 65 6.14 -19.89 -0.74
N ALA A 66 5.20 -19.88 0.20
CA ALA A 66 5.42 -19.27 1.51
C ALA A 66 6.53 -20.02 2.26
N PRO A 67 7.44 -19.32 2.97
CA PRO A 67 8.41 -19.96 3.85
C PRO A 67 7.69 -20.85 4.87
N VAL A 68 8.18 -22.08 5.05
CA VAL A 68 7.65 -22.97 6.08
C VAL A 68 7.92 -22.34 7.44
N ARG A 69 6.85 -22.16 8.21
CA ARG A 69 6.91 -21.61 9.56
C ARG A 69 6.03 -22.45 10.47
N GLN A 70 6.60 -22.89 11.59
CA GLN A 70 5.84 -23.58 12.63
C GLN A 70 4.95 -22.55 13.33
N ALA A 71 3.67 -22.55 12.96
CA ALA A 71 2.64 -21.75 13.60
C ALA A 71 1.39 -22.62 13.77
N SER A 72 0.64 -22.38 14.84
CA SER A 72 -0.64 -23.05 15.05
C SER A 72 -1.58 -22.79 13.87
N ARG A 73 -2.54 -23.71 13.60
CA ARG A 73 -3.54 -23.50 12.54
C ARG A 73 -4.31 -22.18 12.71
N PRO A 74 -4.78 -21.80 13.92
CA PRO A 74 -5.47 -20.53 14.14
C PRO A 74 -4.59 -19.31 13.81
N MET A 75 -3.31 -19.31 14.22
CA MET A 75 -2.40 -18.21 13.96
C MET A 75 -2.14 -18.01 12.46
N ARG A 76 -2.01 -19.11 11.71
CA ARG A 76 -1.86 -19.05 10.25
C ARG A 76 -3.09 -18.44 9.58
N PHE A 77 -4.28 -18.83 10.01
CA PHE A 77 -5.54 -18.30 9.47
C PHE A 77 -5.69 -16.81 9.78
N ALA A 78 -5.48 -16.41 11.04
CA ALA A 78 -5.53 -15.00 11.46
C ALA A 78 -4.54 -14.13 10.66
N THR A 79 -3.30 -14.62 10.48
CA THR A 79 -2.28 -13.93 9.68
C THR A 79 -2.73 -13.78 8.22
N ALA A 80 -3.25 -14.83 7.60
CA ALA A 80 -3.70 -14.79 6.22
C ALA A 80 -4.88 -13.81 6.03
N PHE A 81 -5.84 -13.84 6.95
CA PHE A 81 -7.02 -12.98 6.94
C PHE A 81 -6.63 -11.51 7.12
N PHE A 82 -5.75 -11.21 8.07
CA PHE A 82 -5.27 -9.85 8.29
C PHE A 82 -4.54 -9.28 7.06
N HIS A 83 -3.70 -10.09 6.40
CA HIS A 83 -3.06 -9.66 5.15
C HIS A 83 -4.10 -9.43 4.05
N MET A 84 -5.15 -10.25 3.95
CA MET A 84 -6.24 -10.04 3.01
C MET A 84 -6.93 -8.69 3.25
N PHE A 85 -7.22 -8.35 4.51
CA PHE A 85 -7.77 -7.03 4.88
C PHE A 85 -6.88 -5.88 4.46
N LEU A 86 -5.56 -5.97 4.66
CA LEU A 86 -4.62 -4.96 4.18
C LEU A 86 -4.68 -4.79 2.66
N TYR A 87 -4.71 -5.88 1.89
CA TYR A 87 -4.82 -5.80 0.43
C TYR A 87 -6.14 -5.16 -0.01
N VAL A 88 -7.26 -5.58 0.59
CA VAL A 88 -8.57 -5.02 0.28
C VAL A 88 -8.63 -3.53 0.64
N ALA A 89 -8.10 -3.14 1.80
CA ALA A 89 -8.06 -1.74 2.22
C ALA A 89 -7.25 -0.88 1.24
N ILE A 90 -6.05 -1.33 0.83
CA ILE A 90 -5.23 -0.61 -0.15
C ILE A 90 -5.99 -0.45 -1.48
N LEU A 91 -6.57 -1.54 -2.01
CA LEU A 91 -7.32 -1.49 -3.26
C LEU A 91 -8.56 -0.61 -3.16
N ALA A 92 -9.29 -0.66 -2.05
CA ALA A 92 -10.46 0.17 -1.81
C ALA A 92 -10.09 1.66 -1.77
N VAL A 93 -8.99 2.04 -1.10
CA VAL A 93 -8.46 3.42 -1.11
C VAL A 93 -8.14 3.86 -2.53
N LEU A 94 -7.44 3.05 -3.31
CA LEU A 94 -7.05 3.38 -4.69
C LEU A 94 -8.27 3.57 -5.60
N ILE A 95 -9.22 2.64 -5.54
CA ILE A 95 -10.45 2.68 -6.37
C ILE A 95 -11.30 3.89 -5.99
N THR A 96 -11.52 4.12 -4.70
CA THR A 96 -12.34 5.25 -4.24
C THR A 96 -11.68 6.60 -4.53
N GLY A 97 -10.35 6.70 -4.47
CA GLY A 97 -9.62 7.90 -4.88
C GLY A 97 -9.81 8.21 -6.36
N TRP A 98 -9.70 7.19 -7.22
CA TRP A 98 -9.96 7.34 -8.65
C TRP A 98 -11.42 7.71 -8.95
N LEU A 99 -12.38 7.03 -8.31
CA LEU A 99 -13.81 7.35 -8.44
C LEU A 99 -14.17 8.75 -7.92
N GLY A 100 -13.40 9.27 -6.95
CA GLY A 100 -13.55 10.62 -6.42
C GLY A 100 -12.94 11.73 -7.28
N TYR A 101 -12.08 11.39 -8.24
CA TYR A 101 -11.43 12.37 -9.12
C TYR A 101 -12.38 12.85 -10.23
N ARG A 102 -12.56 14.17 -10.34
CA ARG A 102 -13.23 14.82 -11.46
C ARG A 102 -12.45 16.06 -11.89
N PRO A 103 -12.04 16.18 -13.17
CA PRO A 103 -11.42 17.41 -13.67
C PRO A 103 -12.36 18.60 -13.50
N MET A 104 -11.81 19.74 -13.11
CA MET A 104 -12.58 20.98 -13.05
C MET A 104 -12.58 21.66 -14.43
N PRO A 105 -13.70 22.25 -14.90
CA PRO A 105 -13.80 22.82 -16.25
C PRO A 105 -12.78 23.93 -16.57
N PHE A 106 -12.26 24.63 -15.55
CA PHE A 106 -11.38 25.80 -15.71
C PHE A 106 -9.96 25.57 -15.16
N MET A 107 -9.57 24.33 -14.89
CA MET A 107 -8.22 23.98 -14.46
C MET A 107 -7.64 22.86 -15.32
N PRO A 108 -6.31 22.86 -15.54
CA PRO A 108 -5.65 21.74 -16.17
C PRO A 108 -5.96 20.44 -15.41
N PRO A 109 -6.40 19.37 -16.10
CA PRO A 109 -6.60 18.08 -15.46
C PRO A 109 -5.29 17.57 -14.87
N ALA A 110 -5.39 16.81 -13.78
CA ALA A 110 -4.24 16.11 -13.23
C ALA A 110 -3.64 15.17 -14.30
N ARG A 111 -2.31 15.15 -14.37
CA ARG A 111 -1.54 14.28 -15.27
C ARG A 111 -0.64 13.38 -14.45
N LEU A 112 -0.77 12.07 -14.66
CA LEU A 112 0.11 11.07 -14.06
C LEU A 112 1.53 11.28 -14.57
N PHE A 113 2.49 11.29 -13.66
CA PHE A 113 3.93 11.49 -13.93
C PHE A 113 4.23 12.77 -14.73
N GLY A 114 3.33 13.76 -14.68
CA GLY A 114 3.43 15.04 -15.41
C GLY A 114 2.96 15.00 -16.86
N ASN A 115 2.83 13.82 -17.46
CA ASN A 115 2.63 13.66 -18.91
C ASN A 115 1.50 12.71 -19.33
N LEU A 116 1.10 11.75 -18.51
CA LEU A 116 0.04 10.80 -18.87
C LEU A 116 -1.33 11.32 -18.41
N PRO A 117 -2.37 11.32 -19.26
CA PRO A 117 -3.70 11.70 -18.83
C PRO A 117 -4.24 10.71 -17.80
N VAL A 118 -4.92 11.22 -16.76
CA VAL A 118 -5.67 10.37 -15.84
C VAL A 118 -6.94 9.89 -16.56
N PRO A 119 -7.19 8.57 -16.65
CA PRO A 119 -8.44 8.05 -17.21
C PRO A 119 -9.64 8.58 -16.40
N LEU A 120 -10.68 9.04 -17.09
CA LEU A 120 -11.91 9.45 -16.43
C LEU A 120 -12.57 8.24 -15.77
N ALA A 121 -12.86 8.38 -14.48
CA ALA A 121 -13.60 7.36 -13.77
C ALA A 121 -15.08 7.40 -14.19
N PRO A 122 -15.75 6.23 -14.32
CA PRO A 122 -17.16 6.19 -14.65
C PRO A 122 -18.00 6.90 -13.58
N SER A 123 -19.15 7.42 -14.00
CA SER A 123 -20.17 7.88 -13.06
C SER A 123 -20.91 6.68 -12.49
N VAL A 124 -20.98 6.60 -11.16
CA VAL A 124 -21.73 5.56 -10.44
C VAL A 124 -22.97 6.24 -9.86
N SER A 125 -24.17 5.80 -10.26
CA SER A 125 -25.44 6.44 -9.88
C SER A 125 -25.66 6.50 -8.37
N ALA A 126 -25.11 5.54 -7.63
CA ALA A 126 -25.26 5.43 -6.18
C ALA A 126 -24.52 6.53 -5.39
N LEU A 127 -23.46 7.15 -5.94
CA LEU A 127 -22.63 8.08 -5.18
C LEU A 127 -21.93 9.13 -6.05
N SER A 128 -21.90 10.38 -5.57
CA SER A 128 -21.17 11.46 -6.22
C SER A 128 -19.65 11.30 -6.04
N ALA A 129 -18.86 11.98 -6.89
CA ALA A 129 -17.40 12.04 -6.75
C ALA A 129 -16.97 12.58 -5.37
N ARG A 130 -17.68 13.58 -4.83
CA ARG A 130 -17.45 14.08 -3.47
C ARG A 130 -17.72 12.99 -2.42
N GLY A 131 -18.76 12.18 -2.61
CA GLY A 131 -19.03 11.03 -1.75
C GLY A 131 -17.89 10.02 -1.76
N PHE A 132 -17.34 9.70 -2.93
CA PHE A 132 -16.17 8.82 -3.04
C PHE A 132 -14.92 9.41 -2.38
N ALA A 133 -14.70 10.73 -2.49
CA ALA A 133 -13.61 11.41 -1.79
C ALA A 133 -13.75 11.30 -0.25
N LEU A 134 -14.96 11.40 0.28
CA LEU A 134 -15.22 11.20 1.71
C LEU A 134 -14.97 9.74 2.14
N ILE A 135 -15.41 8.77 1.34
CA ILE A 135 -15.14 7.35 1.60
C ILE A 135 -13.63 7.08 1.55
N HIS A 136 -12.93 7.62 0.55
CA HIS A 136 -11.48 7.52 0.42
C HIS A 136 -10.78 8.01 1.70
N ALA A 137 -11.13 9.21 2.18
CA ALA A 137 -10.56 9.76 3.42
C ALA A 137 -10.80 8.84 4.63
N LYS A 138 -12.01 8.27 4.79
CA LYS A 138 -12.31 7.30 5.86
C LYS A 138 -11.49 6.02 5.72
N LEU A 139 -11.36 5.49 4.50
CA LEU A 139 -10.59 4.28 4.23
C LEU A 139 -9.10 4.47 4.48
N VAL A 140 -8.56 5.68 4.27
CA VAL A 140 -7.17 6.01 4.64
C VAL A 140 -6.96 5.81 6.14
N TRP A 141 -7.86 6.30 7.00
CA TRP A 141 -7.76 6.07 8.44
C TRP A 141 -7.83 4.58 8.83
N VAL A 142 -8.72 3.81 8.18
CA VAL A 142 -8.78 2.35 8.36
C VAL A 142 -7.46 1.70 7.96
N LEU A 143 -6.89 2.07 6.82
CA LEU A 143 -5.61 1.54 6.34
C LEU A 143 -4.46 1.90 7.28
N LEU A 144 -4.42 3.13 7.82
CA LEU A 144 -3.43 3.55 8.80
C LEU A 144 -3.53 2.72 10.10
N GLY A 145 -4.75 2.46 10.58
CA GLY A 145 -4.98 1.59 11.73
C GLY A 145 -4.48 0.17 11.50
N LEU A 146 -4.83 -0.43 10.36
CA LEU A 146 -4.35 -1.76 9.97
C LEU A 146 -2.83 -1.80 9.81
N ALA A 147 -2.22 -0.78 9.19
CA ALA A 147 -0.78 -0.67 9.06
C ALA A 147 -0.09 -0.55 10.43
N GLY A 148 -0.68 0.22 11.36
CA GLY A 148 -0.19 0.34 12.74
C GLY A 148 -0.17 -1.00 13.47
N VAL A 149 -1.28 -1.75 13.41
CA VAL A 149 -1.36 -3.11 13.97
C VAL A 149 -0.33 -4.03 13.32
N HIS A 150 -0.14 -3.95 12.00
CA HIS A 150 0.86 -4.74 11.28
C HIS A 150 2.28 -4.47 11.77
N ILE A 151 2.64 -3.19 11.91
CA ILE A 151 3.96 -2.74 12.37
C ILE A 151 4.19 -3.17 13.81
N LEU A 152 3.18 -2.98 14.69
CA LEU A 152 3.26 -3.40 16.09
C LEU A 152 3.46 -4.91 16.21
N ALA A 153 2.70 -5.71 15.45
CA ALA A 153 2.89 -7.16 15.41
C ALA A 153 4.31 -7.51 14.94
N ALA A 154 4.81 -6.89 13.86
CA ALA A 154 6.17 -7.11 13.38
C ALA A 154 7.22 -6.78 14.45
N LEU A 155 7.02 -5.70 15.21
CA LEU A 155 7.91 -5.30 16.30
C LEU A 155 7.86 -6.28 17.48
N VAL A 156 6.67 -6.75 17.87
CA VAL A 156 6.50 -7.79 18.90
C VAL A 156 7.22 -9.07 18.48
N HIS A 157 7.06 -9.50 17.24
CA HIS A 157 7.78 -10.67 16.71
C HIS A 157 9.30 -10.47 16.68
N PHE A 158 9.77 -9.24 16.45
CA PHE A 158 11.18 -8.91 16.39
C PHE A 158 11.84 -8.81 17.78
N VAL A 159 11.22 -8.10 18.71
CA VAL A 159 11.81 -7.75 20.02
C VAL A 159 11.53 -8.81 21.07
N LEU A 160 10.26 -9.22 21.19
CA LEU A 160 9.78 -10.11 22.25
C LEU A 160 9.87 -11.57 21.85
N LEU A 161 9.22 -11.96 20.75
CA LEU A 161 9.14 -13.37 20.35
C LEU A 161 10.43 -13.86 19.70
N ARG A 162 11.19 -12.96 19.06
CA ARG A 162 12.48 -13.22 18.38
C ARG A 162 12.44 -14.42 17.42
N ASP A 163 11.28 -14.71 16.88
CA ASP A 163 10.97 -15.92 16.13
C ASP A 163 11.41 -15.86 14.65
N GLY A 164 12.07 -14.76 14.26
CA GLY A 164 12.58 -14.55 12.92
C GLY A 164 11.53 -14.13 11.88
N VAL A 165 10.32 -13.66 12.25
CA VAL A 165 9.33 -13.11 11.26
C VAL A 165 10.00 -12.04 10.45
N MET A 166 10.55 -11.03 11.13
CA MET A 166 11.12 -9.87 10.46
C MET A 166 12.34 -10.24 9.61
N ARG A 167 13.15 -11.21 10.07
CA ARG A 167 14.31 -11.72 9.31
C ARG A 167 13.93 -12.36 7.98
N SER A 168 12.69 -12.84 7.84
CA SER A 168 12.17 -13.38 6.57
C SER A 168 11.95 -12.30 5.50
N MET A 169 11.84 -11.03 5.91
CA MET A 169 11.62 -9.87 5.02
C MET A 169 12.89 -9.03 4.77
N PHE A 170 13.97 -9.21 5.55
CA PHE A 170 15.23 -8.50 5.33
C PHE A 170 16.03 -9.04 4.14
N PHE A 171 16.85 -8.18 3.51
CA PHE A 171 17.68 -8.50 2.35
C PHE A 171 19.05 -9.14 2.66
N SER A 172 19.48 -9.18 3.93
CA SER A 172 20.81 -9.67 4.35
C SER A 172 21.21 -10.99 3.66
N ARG A 173 22.43 -11.12 3.13
CA ARG A 173 22.99 -12.40 2.66
C ARG A 173 23.31 -13.29 3.86
N SER A 174 23.06 -14.60 3.77
CA SER A 174 23.72 -15.53 4.70
C SER A 174 25.21 -15.46 4.43
N ASN A 175 25.99 -15.07 5.43
CA ASN A 175 27.43 -15.27 5.38
C ASN A 175 27.64 -16.78 5.49
N THR A 176 27.68 -17.49 4.36
CA THR A 176 28.24 -18.83 4.29
C THR A 176 29.75 -18.67 4.43
N ALA A 177 30.20 -18.38 5.66
CA ALA A 177 31.57 -18.66 6.02
C ALA A 177 31.65 -20.17 6.18
N SER A 178 32.08 -20.84 5.11
CA SER A 178 32.69 -22.16 5.17
C SER A 178 33.71 -22.15 6.31
N ARG A 179 33.44 -22.92 7.36
CA ARG A 179 34.50 -23.41 8.24
C ARG A 179 34.83 -24.80 7.75
N GLU A 180 35.92 -24.84 6.99
CA GLU A 180 36.79 -26.00 6.82
C GLU A 180 37.32 -26.46 8.19
#